data_AF-A0A5D2ETU3-F1
#
_entry.id   AF-A0A5D2ETU3-F1
#
_cell.length_a   1.000
_cell.length_b   1.000
_cell.length_c   1.000
_cell.angle_alpha   90.00
_cell.angle_beta   90.00
_cell.angle_gamma   90.00
#
_symmetry.space_group_name_H-M   'P 1'
#
loop_
_entity.id
_entity.type
_entity.pdbx_description
1 polymer ?
#
loop_
_entity_poly.entity_id
_entity_poly.type
_entity_poly.pdbx_seq_one_letter_code
_entity_poly.pdbx_strand_id
1 'polypeptide(L)'
;MELHLPKMKFFVTVEALKRIGKTLGKNGWNFGSDPCSQHDSWVDQSTRYYANNVTCDCSFNSSTICHVVRIVLKAQNLSGTLPPNLNSLPFLQEIYFSQ
;
A
#
# COMPACT_ATOMS: atom_id res chain seq x y z
N MET A 1 18.97 -14.55 11.11
CA MET A 1 19.22 -14.59 9.66
C MET A 1 18.23 -13.64 9.03
N GLU A 2 18.55 -12.34 9.09
CA GLU A 2 17.75 -11.27 8.50
C GLU A 2 17.81 -11.44 6.98
N LEU A 3 16.72 -11.95 6.40
CA LEU A 3 16.58 -12.11 4.96
C LEU A 3 16.41 -10.71 4.35
N HIS A 4 17.54 -10.08 4.04
CA HIS A 4 17.61 -8.89 3.20
C HIS A 4 17.03 -9.26 1.82
N LEU A 5 15.72 -9.07 1.64
CA LEU A 5 15.14 -9.06 0.32
C LEU A 5 15.84 -7.96 -0.50
N PRO A 6 16.11 -8.21 -1.79
CA PRO A 6 16.85 -7.26 -2.59
C PRO A 6 16.05 -5.96 -2.62
N LYS A 7 16.70 -4.86 -2.24
CA LYS A 7 16.22 -3.46 -2.29
C LYS A 7 15.46 -3.10 -3.58
N MET A 8 15.63 -3.90 -4.63
CA MET A 8 14.99 -3.82 -5.94
C MET A 8 13.50 -4.19 -5.98
N LYS A 9 13.01 -5.14 -5.15
CA LYS A 9 11.57 -5.50 -5.11
C LYS A 9 10.73 -4.45 -4.40
N PHE A 10 11.29 -3.86 -3.34
CA PHE A 10 10.75 -2.74 -2.61
C PHE A 10 10.46 -1.53 -3.51
N PHE A 11 11.39 -1.21 -4.43
CA PHE A 11 11.32 0.03 -5.22
C PHE A 11 10.12 0.11 -6.18
N VAL A 12 9.77 -0.99 -6.86
CA VAL A 12 8.67 -0.99 -7.85
C VAL A 12 7.31 -0.79 -7.17
N THR A 13 7.07 -1.50 -6.07
CA THR A 13 5.83 -1.40 -5.29
C THR A 13 5.64 -0.01 -4.70
N VAL A 14 6.71 0.58 -4.14
CA VAL A 14 6.67 1.93 -3.56
C VAL A 14 6.36 2.98 -4.63
N GLU A 15 6.97 2.90 -5.82
CA GLU A 15 6.68 3.83 -6.91
C GLU A 15 5.25 3.68 -7.46
N ALA A 16 4.71 2.46 -7.48
CA ALA A 16 3.31 2.23 -7.80
C ALA A 16 2.37 2.88 -6.77
N LEU A 17 2.61 2.66 -5.48
CA LEU A 17 1.85 3.28 -4.38
C LEU A 17 1.95 4.80 -4.39
N LYS A 18 3.10 5.37 -4.75
CA LYS A 18 3.31 6.81 -4.90
C LYS A 18 2.46 7.41 -6.01
N ARG A 19 2.36 6.73 -7.16
CA ARG A 19 1.49 7.14 -8.27
C ARG A 19 0.01 7.05 -7.89
N ILE A 20 -0.38 5.95 -7.23
CA ILE A 20 -1.74 5.77 -6.71
C ILE A 20 -2.09 6.88 -5.71
N GLY A 21 -1.23 7.10 -4.72
CA GLY A 21 -1.41 8.13 -3.70
C GLY A 21 -1.57 9.52 -4.31
N LYS A 22 -0.70 9.89 -5.26
CA LYS A 22 -0.82 11.15 -6.01
C LYS A 22 -2.14 11.26 -6.78
N THR A 23 -2.57 10.19 -7.43
CA THR A 23 -3.81 10.19 -8.24
C THR A 23 -5.06 10.34 -7.37
N LEU A 24 -5.03 9.77 -6.16
CA LEU A 24 -6.09 9.87 -5.16
C LEU A 24 -6.08 11.17 -4.35
N GLY A 25 -4.98 11.94 -4.39
CA GLY A 25 -4.77 13.05 -3.45
C GLY A 25 -4.50 12.55 -2.02
N LYS A 26 -3.99 11.32 -1.85
CA LYS A 26 -3.61 10.77 -0.55
C LYS A 26 -2.32 11.41 -0.07
N ASN A 27 -2.38 11.99 1.12
CA ASN A 27 -1.24 12.54 1.84
C ASN A 27 -0.86 11.65 3.03
N GLY A 28 0.33 11.90 3.58
CA GLY A 28 0.78 11.29 4.83
C GLY A 28 1.51 9.95 4.69
N TRP A 29 1.51 9.29 3.52
CA TRP A 29 2.34 8.09 3.29
C TRP A 29 3.83 8.43 3.17
N ASN A 30 4.66 7.68 3.90
CA ASN A 30 6.10 7.73 3.89
C ASN A 30 6.66 6.73 2.87
N PHE A 31 6.91 7.20 1.66
CA PHE A 31 7.49 6.40 0.58
C PHE A 31 8.96 6.00 0.81
N GLY A 32 9.60 6.46 1.89
CA GLY A 32 10.93 6.02 2.30
C GLY A 32 10.94 4.70 3.07
N SER A 33 9.77 4.21 3.50
CA SER A 33 9.65 2.98 4.29
C SER A 33 8.88 1.87 3.59
N ASP A 34 8.99 0.66 4.13
CA ASP A 34 8.38 -0.55 3.55
C ASP A 34 6.88 -0.59 3.80
N PRO A 35 6.03 -0.54 2.75
CA PRO A 35 4.59 -0.65 2.91
C PRO A 35 4.14 -1.97 3.54
N CYS A 36 4.97 -3.01 3.50
CA CYS A 36 4.69 -4.30 4.10
C CYS A 36 5.28 -4.48 5.50
N SER A 37 5.95 -3.47 6.06
CA SER A 37 6.41 -3.51 7.46
C SER A 37 5.26 -3.45 8.48
N GLN A 38 4.03 -3.13 8.03
CA GLN A 38 2.85 -2.90 8.89
C GLN A 38 3.04 -1.77 9.92
N HIS A 39 4.06 -0.94 9.74
CA HIS A 39 4.39 0.20 10.57
C HIS A 39 4.41 1.49 9.75
N ASP A 40 4.78 2.59 10.40
CA ASP A 40 4.75 3.94 9.85
C ASP A 40 3.35 4.38 9.39
N SER A 41 3.31 5.33 8.48
CA SER A 41 2.11 5.94 7.90
C SER A 41 1.26 5.02 7.00
N TRP A 42 1.66 3.77 6.77
CA TRP A 42 0.96 2.88 5.83
C TRP A 42 -0.31 2.28 6.44
N VAL A 43 -0.33 2.13 7.78
CA VAL A 43 -1.43 1.54 8.53
C VAL A 43 -1.69 2.37 9.79
N ASP A 44 -2.89 2.92 9.90
CA ASP A 44 -3.39 3.56 11.12
C ASP A 44 -4.35 2.64 11.87
N GLN A 45 -4.61 2.97 13.14
CA GLN A 45 -5.69 2.36 13.91
C GLN A 45 -7.03 2.60 13.21
N SER A 46 -7.54 1.55 12.57
CA SER A 46 -8.78 1.61 11.81
C SER A 46 -9.98 1.60 12.75
N THR A 47 -10.98 2.41 12.42
CA THR A 47 -12.30 2.41 13.06
C THR A 47 -13.36 1.97 12.05
N ARG A 48 -14.63 1.99 12.47
CA ARG A 48 -15.76 1.77 11.55
C ARG A 48 -15.80 2.80 10.40
N TYR A 49 -15.37 4.04 10.67
CA TYR A 49 -15.54 5.18 9.76
C TYR A 49 -14.23 5.62 9.10
N TYR A 50 -13.10 5.42 9.78
CA TYR A 50 -11.78 5.83 9.32
C TYR A 50 -10.90 4.61 9.08
N ALA A 51 -10.18 4.59 7.96
CA ALA A 51 -9.15 3.60 7.70
C ALA A 51 -8.08 4.19 6.78
N ASN A 52 -6.83 3.89 7.10
CA ASN A 52 -5.67 4.06 6.25
C ASN A 52 -4.90 2.75 6.40
N ASN A 53 -5.01 1.86 5.43
CA ASN A 53 -4.46 0.51 5.56
C ASN A 53 -3.98 -0.01 4.21
N VAL A 54 -2.68 -0.25 4.11
CA VAL A 54 -2.05 -1.06 3.08
C VAL A 54 -1.75 -2.43 3.68
N THR A 55 -2.36 -3.48 3.12
CA THR A 55 -2.16 -4.85 3.58
C THR A 55 -1.34 -5.62 2.56
N CYS A 56 -0.35 -6.37 3.06
CA CYS A 56 0.46 -7.27 2.26
C CYS A 56 0.21 -8.73 2.61
N ASP A 57 0.33 -9.60 1.60
CA ASP A 57 0.48 -11.04 1.77
C ASP A 57 1.95 -11.39 1.57
N CYS A 58 2.56 -11.93 2.62
CA CYS A 58 3.96 -12.34 2.64
C CYS A 58 4.14 -13.85 2.53
N SER A 59 3.10 -14.65 2.28
CA SER A 59 3.19 -16.12 2.24
C SER A 59 3.97 -16.67 1.03
N PHE A 60 4.37 -15.81 0.09
CA PHE A 60 5.04 -16.20 -1.14
C PHE A 60 6.51 -16.57 -0.92
N ASN A 61 6.95 -17.61 -1.66
CA ASN A 61 8.33 -18.10 -1.66
C ASN A 61 8.87 -18.33 -0.24
N SER A 62 8.23 -19.23 0.51
CA SER A 62 8.63 -19.58 1.87
C SER A 62 8.66 -18.37 2.82
N SER A 63 7.63 -17.54 2.74
CA SER A 63 7.45 -16.34 3.56
C SER A 63 8.46 -15.21 3.34
N THR A 64 9.17 -15.22 2.20
CA THR A 64 10.21 -14.23 1.92
C THR A 64 9.70 -13.08 1.05
N ILE A 65 8.71 -13.29 0.18
CA ILE A 65 8.24 -12.24 -0.72
C ILE A 65 6.89 -11.71 -0.23
N CYS A 66 6.82 -10.40 -0.02
CA CYS A 66 5.58 -9.70 0.27
C CYS A 66 5.02 -9.00 -0.96
N HIS A 67 3.70 -9.06 -1.11
CA HIS A 67 2.96 -8.37 -2.14
C HIS A 67 1.81 -7.58 -1.53
N VAL A 68 1.62 -6.32 -1.97
CA VAL A 68 0.44 -5.54 -1.60
C VAL A 68 -0.78 -6.19 -2.24
N VAL A 69 -1.71 -6.63 -1.40
CA VAL A 69 -2.94 -7.31 -1.83
C VAL A 69 -4.18 -6.45 -1.61
N ARG A 70 -4.12 -5.46 -0.71
CA ARG A 70 -5.28 -4.66 -0.36
C ARG A 70 -4.92 -3.24 0.05
N ILE A 71 -5.72 -2.27 -0.43
CA ILE A 71 -5.63 -0.86 -0.04
C ILE A 71 -7.01 -0.40 0.41
N VAL A 72 -7.11 0.06 1.66
CA VAL A 72 -8.36 0.61 2.23
C VAL A 72 -8.12 2.02 2.72
N LEU A 73 -8.84 2.97 2.14
CA LEU A 73 -8.85 4.37 2.53
C LEU A 73 -10.29 4.81 2.80
N LYS A 74 -10.61 5.17 4.04
CA LYS A 74 -11.93 5.67 4.46
C LYS A 74 -11.82 7.00 5.18
N ALA A 75 -12.73 7.93 4.88
CA ALA A 75 -12.81 9.25 5.50
C ALA A 75 -11.47 10.02 5.45
N GLN A 76 -10.77 9.90 4.32
CA GLN A 76 -9.45 10.51 4.10
C GLN A 76 -9.52 11.85 3.34
N ASN A 77 -10.74 12.31 2.98
CA ASN A 77 -10.96 13.50 2.14
C ASN A 77 -10.11 13.48 0.86
N LEU A 78 -10.16 12.36 0.13
CA LEU A 78 -9.38 12.16 -1.09
C LEU A 78 -9.91 13.10 -2.18
N SER A 79 -9.12 14.04 -2.67
CA SER A 79 -9.56 15.02 -3.68
C SER A 79 -9.36 14.55 -5.13
N GLY A 80 -8.76 13.37 -5.31
CA GLY A 80 -8.36 12.84 -6.60
C GLY A 80 -9.38 11.94 -7.28
N THR A 81 -8.88 11.11 -8.19
CA THR A 81 -9.68 10.18 -9.02
C THR A 81 -9.21 8.74 -8.85
N LEU A 82 -10.00 7.79 -9.35
CA LEU A 82 -9.62 6.39 -9.34
C LEU A 82 -8.34 6.17 -10.19
N PRO A 83 -7.31 5.48 -9.67
CA PRO A 83 -6.05 5.31 -10.39
C PRO A 83 -6.23 4.46 -11.66
N PRO A 84 -5.79 4.93 -12.85
CA PRO A 84 -6.00 4.20 -14.10
C PRO A 84 -5.09 2.98 -14.28
N ASN A 85 -3.95 2.91 -13.55
CA ASN A 85 -2.90 1.90 -13.76
C ASN A 85 -2.62 1.06 -12.51
N LEU A 86 -3.62 0.29 -12.09
CA LEU A 86 -3.50 -0.66 -10.97
C LEU A 86 -2.64 -1.89 -11.31
N ASN A 87 -2.40 -2.15 -12.59
CA ASN A 87 -1.57 -3.27 -13.09
C ASN A 87 -0.11 -3.21 -12.58
N SER A 88 0.32 -2.07 -12.04
CA SER A 88 1.62 -1.90 -11.38
C SER A 88 1.72 -2.63 -10.03
N LEU A 89 0.59 -3.07 -9.46
CA LEU A 89 0.48 -3.92 -8.28
C LEU A 89 -0.19 -5.24 -8.69
N PRO A 90 0.56 -6.21 -9.25
CA PRO A 90 -0.03 -7.37 -9.94
C PRO A 90 -0.77 -8.36 -9.02
N PHE A 91 -0.55 -8.26 -7.71
CA PHE A 91 -1.22 -9.08 -6.70
C PHE A 91 -2.32 -8.33 -5.94
N LEU A 92 -2.63 -7.10 -6.35
CA LEU A 92 -3.67 -6.30 -5.72
C LEU A 92 -5.04 -6.91 -6.01
N GLN A 93 -5.74 -7.29 -4.97
CA GLN A 93 -7.05 -7.95 -5.03
C GLN A 93 -8.18 -6.99 -4.71
N GLU A 94 -7.98 -6.10 -3.74
CA GLU A 94 -9.01 -5.19 -3.28
C GLU A 94 -8.50 -3.76 -3.14
N ILE A 95 -9.31 -2.83 -3.64
CA ILE A 95 -9.19 -1.42 -3.35
C ILE A 95 -10.55 -0.94 -2.87
N TYR A 96 -10.58 -0.38 -1.67
CA TYR A 96 -11.79 0.19 -1.09
C TYR A 96 -11.58 1.64 -0.73
N PHE A 97 -12.39 2.51 -1.34
CA PHE A 97 -12.42 3.93 -1.07
C PHE A 97 -13.81 4.35 -0.60
N SER A 98 -13.89 5.03 0.54
CA SER A 98 -15.10 5.74 0.93
C SER A 98 -14.74 7.12 1.47
N GLN A 99 -15.46 8.14 1.01
CA GLN A 99 -15.33 9.50 1.53
C GLN A 99 -16.06 9.63 2.85
#